data_AF-A0A955EY52-F1
#
_entry.id   AF-A0A955EY52-F1
#
_cell.length_a   1.000
_cell.length_b   1.000
_cell.length_c   1.000
_cell.angle_alpha   90.00
_cell.angle_beta   90.00
_cell.angle_gamma   90.00
#
_symmetry.space_group_name_H-M   'P 1'
#
loop_
_entity.id
_entity.type
_entity.pdbx_description
1 polymer ?
#
loop_
_entity_poly.entity_id
_entity_poly.type
_entity_poly.pdbx_seq_one_letter_code
_entity_poly.pdbx_strand_id
1 'polypeptide(L)' 'MLPKSESAKLGSRGMVTVDGTINEVPFLATLEPDGLGSHWRKVSRKLREAAGAVAGDVVSLEISPVD' A
#
# COMPACT_ATOMS: atom_id res chain seq x y z
N MET A 1 1.41 -1.70 -7.36
CA MET A 1 1.33 -0.25 -7.66
C MET A 1 -0.06 0.21 -7.27
N LEU A 2 -0.18 1.40 -6.68
CA LEU A 2 -1.46 1.98 -6.32
C LEU A 2 -2.15 2.64 -7.53
N PRO A 3 -3.49 2.77 -7.53
CA PRO A 3 -4.17 3.65 -8.47
C PRO A 3 -3.64 5.08 -8.35
N LYS A 4 -3.34 5.74 -9.48
CA LYS A 4 -2.70 7.07 -9.48
C LYS A 4 -3.52 8.13 -8.75
N SER A 5 -4.85 8.11 -8.89
CA SER A 5 -5.75 9.05 -8.21
C SER A 5 -5.70 8.93 -6.69
N GLU A 6 -5.57 7.71 -6.18
CA GLU A 6 -5.46 7.44 -4.75
C GLU A 6 -4.05 7.78 -4.24
N SER A 7 -3.03 7.42 -5.02
CA SER A 7 -1.66 7.73 -4.70
C SER A 7 -1.38 9.23 -4.61
N ALA A 8 -2.03 10.05 -5.45
CA ALA A 8 -1.93 11.50 -5.40
C ALA A 8 -2.42 12.12 -4.08
N LYS A 9 -3.30 11.43 -3.35
CA LYS A 9 -3.82 11.90 -2.05
C LYS A 9 -2.79 11.80 -0.93
N LEU A 10 -1.71 11.04 -1.12
CA LEU A 10 -0.62 10.91 -0.14
C LEU A 10 0.30 12.14 -0.09
N GLY A 11 0.12 13.13 -0.99
CA GLY A 11 0.76 14.44 -0.93
C GLY A 11 2.26 14.49 -1.32
N SER A 12 2.99 13.38 -1.20
CA SER A 12 4.41 13.29 -1.55
C SER A 12 4.63 12.70 -2.95
N ARG A 13 5.74 13.09 -3.59
CA ARG A 13 6.31 12.42 -4.78
C ARG A 13 7.53 11.56 -4.45
N GLY A 14 7.85 11.40 -3.16
CA GLY A 14 8.97 10.61 -2.64
C GLY A 14 8.50 9.40 -1.84
N MET A 15 9.33 8.90 -0.92
CA MET A 15 8.91 7.84 0.00
C MET A 15 7.78 8.35 0.92
N VAL A 16 6.80 7.50 1.20
CA VAL A 16 5.73 7.78 2.17
C VAL A 16 5.54 6.59 3.08
N THR A 17 5.65 6.78 4.39
CA THR A 17 5.24 5.75 5.35
C THR A 17 3.74 5.84 5.56
N VAL A 18 3.06 4.71 5.46
CA VAL A 18 1.61 4.60 5.68
C VAL A 18 1.30 3.58 6.74
N ASP A 19 0.32 3.89 7.58
CA ASP A 19 -0.43 2.91 8.35
C ASP A 19 -1.70 2.52 7.57
N GLY A 20 -2.18 1.29 7.75
CA GLY A 20 -3.31 0.83 6.97
C GLY A 20 -3.69 -0.62 7.18
N THR A 21 -4.62 -1.11 6.36
CA THR A 21 -5.09 -2.49 6.37
C THR A 21 -5.12 -3.10 4.96
N ILE A 22 -4.85 -4.41 4.85
CA ILE A 22 -5.17 -5.24 3.68
C ILE A 22 -6.15 -6.31 4.13
N ASN A 23 -7.36 -6.36 3.58
CA ASN A 23 -8.42 -7.26 4.06
C ASN A 23 -8.54 -7.19 5.60
N GLU A 24 -8.63 -5.98 6.15
CA GLU A 24 -8.70 -5.70 7.59
C GLU A 24 -7.44 -6.06 8.41
N VAL A 25 -6.41 -6.65 7.80
CA VAL A 25 -5.15 -6.96 8.47
C VAL A 25 -4.25 -5.74 8.52
N PRO A 26 -3.89 -5.25 9.73
CA PRO A 26 -3.11 -4.03 9.86
C PRO A 26 -1.67 -4.20 9.37
N PHE A 27 -1.13 -3.13 8.80
CA PHE A 27 0.27 -3.03 8.43
C PHE A 27 0.78 -1.59 8.56
N LEU A 28 2.11 -1.47 8.71
CA LEU A 28 2.86 -0.22 8.62
C LEU A 28 3.96 -0.44 7.59
N ALA A 29 4.02 0.40 6.56
CA ALA A 29 5.01 0.25 5.51
C ALA A 29 5.38 1.58 4.84
N THR A 30 6.64 1.69 4.42
CA THR A 30 7.06 2.77 3.53
C THR A 30 6.84 2.37 2.07
N LEU A 31 6.04 3.15 1.38
CA LEU A 31 5.79 3.07 -0.05
C LEU A 31 6.89 3.81 -0.82
N GLU A 32 7.35 3.22 -1.91
CA GLU A 32 8.34 3.78 -2.83
C GLU A 32 7.64 4.45 -4.01
N PRO A 33 8.15 5.59 -4.51
CA PRO A 33 7.65 6.14 -5.76
C PRO A 33 7.92 5.15 -6.90
N ASP A 34 6.97 5.01 -7.82
CA ASP A 34 7.08 4.11 -8.98
C ASP A 34 7.76 4.75 -10.20
N GLY A 35 8.10 6.05 -10.12
CA GLY A 35 8.66 6.85 -11.21
C GLY A 35 7.64 7.30 -12.27
N LEU A 36 6.37 6.92 -12.15
CA LEU A 36 5.28 7.16 -13.12
C LEU A 36 4.08 7.90 -12.49
N GLY A 37 4.26 8.45 -11.29
CA GLY A 37 3.26 9.24 -10.58
C GLY A 37 2.37 8.45 -9.62
N SER A 38 2.81 7.27 -9.19
CA SER A 38 2.20 6.48 -8.13
C SER A 38 3.24 6.01 -7.12
N HIS A 39 2.81 5.17 -6.19
CA HIS A 39 3.65 4.47 -5.25
C HIS A 39 3.42 2.96 -5.29
N TRP A 40 4.37 2.23 -4.74
CA TRP A 40 4.29 0.79 -4.61
C TRP A 40 5.03 0.28 -3.38
N ARG A 41 4.64 -0.91 -2.94
CA ARG A 41 5.43 -1.72 -2.03
C ARG A 41 5.15 -3.18 -2.33
N LYS A 42 6.17 -4.03 -2.22
CA LYS A 42 5.98 -5.48 -2.29
C LYS A 42 5.21 -5.94 -1.04
N VAL A 43 4.08 -6.61 -1.25
CA VAL A 43 3.34 -7.26 -0.15
C VAL A 43 4.15 -8.47 0.32
N SER A 44 4.52 -8.48 1.60
CA SER A 44 5.29 -9.57 2.18
C SER A 44 4.46 -10.85 2.21
N ARG A 45 5.12 -12.02 2.19
CA ARG A 45 4.45 -13.31 2.35
C ARG A 45 3.62 -13.37 3.63
N LYS A 46 4.17 -12.89 4.75
CA LYS A 46 3.50 -12.85 6.05
C LYS A 46 2.21 -12.02 6.01
N LEU A 47 2.26 -10.82 5.42
CA LEU A 47 1.09 -9.96 5.32
C LEU A 47 0.02 -10.57 4.40
N ARG A 48 0.43 -11.13 3.26
CA ARG A 48 -0.47 -11.80 2.33
C ARG A 48 -1.17 -13.01 2.96
N GLU A 49 -0.43 -13.85 3.67
CA GLU A 49 -0.98 -15.03 4.36
C GLU A 49 -1.95 -14.63 5.48
N ALA A 50 -1.61 -13.59 6.26
CA ALA A 50 -2.50 -13.06 7.29
C ALA A 50 -3.79 -12.48 6.69
N ALA A 51 -3.70 -11.79 5.55
CA ALA A 51 -4.83 -11.23 4.82
C ALA A 51 -5.67 -12.29 4.05
N GLY A 52 -5.30 -13.57 4.13
CA GLY A 52 -6.01 -14.65 3.43
C GLY A 52 -5.98 -14.55 1.91
N ALA A 53 -4.98 -13.86 1.34
CA ALA A 53 -4.93 -13.56 -0.09
C ALA A 53 -3.87 -14.38 -0.85
N VAL A 54 -4.03 -14.53 -2.16
CA VAL A 54 -3.01 -15.03 -3.09
C VAL A 54 -2.69 -14.00 -4.17
N ALA A 55 -1.60 -14.20 -4.90
CA ALA A 55 -1.26 -13.32 -6.01
C ALA A 55 -2.33 -13.46 -7.11
N GLY A 56 -2.91 -12.32 -7.52
CA GLY A 56 -4.03 -12.28 -8.47
C GLY A 56 -5.36 -11.92 -7.83
N ASP A 57 -5.48 -12.01 -6.50
CA ASP A 57 -6.70 -11.62 -5.80
C ASP A 57 -6.92 -10.10 -5.81
N VAL A 58 -8.20 -9.72 -5.76
CA VAL A 58 -8.63 -8.38 -5.39
C VAL A 58 -8.74 -8.32 -3.86
N VAL A 59 -8.15 -7.30 -3.25
CA VAL A 59 -8.14 -7.08 -1.80
C VAL A 59 -8.69 -5.71 -1.46
N SER A 60 -9.26 -5.54 -0.28
CA SER A 60 -9.52 -4.20 0.27
C SER A 60 -8.22 -3.60 0.81
N LEU A 61 -8.03 -2.31 0.57
CA LEU A 61 -6.86 -1.56 1.01
C LEU A 61 -7.29 -0.21 1.56
N GLU A 62 -6.95 0.05 2.81
CA GLU A 62 -7.07 1.36 3.45
C GLU A 62 -5.69 1.79 3.91
N ILE A 63 -5.31 3.04 3.64
CA ILE A 63 -4.00 3.60 4.03
C ILE A 63 -4.12 5.08 4.36
N SER A 64 -3.33 5.54 5.32
CA SER A 64 -3.10 6.95 5.61
C SER A 64 -1.60 7.22 5.75
N PRO A 65 -1.09 8.40 5.36
CA PRO A 65 0.27 8.79 5.74
C PRO A 65 0.41 8.85 7.26
N VAL A 66 1.53 8.37 7.78
CA VAL A 66 1.91 8.65 9.17
C VAL A 66 2.61 10.01 9.26
N ASP A 67 2.40 10.72 10.36
CA ASP A 67 3.07 11.99 10.67
C ASP A 67 4.58 11.83 10.93
#